data_AF-A0A7I7LJE1-F1
#
_entry.id   AF-A0A7I7LJE1-F1
#
_cell.length_a   1.000
_cell.length_b   1.000
_cell.length_c   1.000
_cell.angle_alpha   90.00
_cell.angle_beta   90.00
_cell.angle_gamma   90.00
#
_symmetry.space_group_name_H-M   'P 1'
#
loop_
_entity.id
_entity.type
_entity.pdbx_description
1 polymer ?
#
loop_
_entity_poly.entity_id
_entity_poly.type
_entity_poly.pdbx_seq_one_letter_code
_entity_poly.pdbx_strand_id
1 'polypeptide(L)'
;MQLRRGDKAVLSISAGLAAIVVAAVAFSLLVVDRSPPPSKQPGNSSSSLLVMTWGPSLCRVERNNSGCRSGHVEKLGRALILHGLWPQPPTEQFCDVPKADEGRARDHLRDTDIASLDLPQDVQSKLQSMMSDIKAMVPHEW
;
A
#
# COMPACT_ATOMS: atom_id res chain seq x y z
N MET A 1 35.53 -21.92 -39.88
CA MET A 1 36.38 -21.42 -38.77
C MET A 1 36.33 -22.43 -37.64
N GLN A 2 37.34 -23.30 -37.51
CA GLN A 2 37.38 -24.32 -36.45
C GLN A 2 37.89 -23.67 -35.16
N LEU A 3 37.04 -23.62 -34.13
CA LEU A 3 37.43 -23.18 -32.78
C LEU A 3 38.57 -24.07 -32.27
N ARG A 4 39.67 -23.45 -31.82
CA ARG A 4 40.78 -24.18 -31.20
C ARG A 4 40.28 -24.85 -29.93
N ARG A 5 40.92 -25.96 -29.53
CA ARG A 5 40.52 -26.76 -28.36
C ARG A 5 40.44 -25.92 -27.07
N GLY A 6 41.28 -24.88 -26.96
CA GLY A 6 41.23 -23.90 -25.87
C GLY A 6 39.96 -23.03 -25.88
N ASP A 7 39.51 -22.58 -27.05
CA ASP A 7 38.31 -21.75 -27.18
C ASP A 7 37.05 -22.52 -26.77
N LYS A 8 36.99 -23.83 -27.07
CA LYS A 8 35.88 -24.71 -26.64
C LYS A 8 35.85 -24.89 -25.12
N ALA A 9 37.01 -25.00 -24.47
CA ALA A 9 37.10 -25.13 -23.02
C ALA A 9 36.69 -23.83 -22.32
N VAL A 10 37.15 -22.68 -22.82
CA VAL A 10 36.76 -21.36 -22.30
C VAL A 10 35.26 -21.13 -22.46
N LEU A 11 34.70 -21.40 -23.65
CA LEU A 11 33.26 -21.28 -23.89
C LEU A 11 32.43 -22.20 -22.99
N SER A 12 32.88 -23.44 -22.74
CA SER A 12 32.20 -24.38 -21.84
C SER A 12 32.20 -23.89 -20.38
N ILE A 13 33.32 -23.34 -19.91
CA ILE A 13 33.44 -22.82 -18.54
C ILE A 13 32.59 -21.56 -18.39
N SER A 14 32.64 -20.65 -19.36
CA SER A 14 31.83 -19.43 -19.38
C SER A 14 30.33 -19.75 -19.42
N ALA A 15 29.90 -20.72 -20.22
CA ALA A 15 28.51 -21.17 -20.26
C ALA A 15 28.05 -21.78 -18.93
N GLY A 16 28.91 -22.59 -18.29
CA GLY A 16 28.64 -23.16 -16.96
C GLY A 16 28.49 -22.09 -15.89
N LEU A 17 29.40 -21.10 -15.86
CA LEU A 17 29.32 -19.98 -14.93
C LEU A 17 28.07 -19.12 -15.17
N ALA A 18 27.73 -18.83 -16.43
CA ALA A 18 26.51 -18.09 -16.76
C ALA A 18 25.25 -18.82 -16.28
N ALA A 19 25.17 -20.13 -16.47
CA ALA A 19 24.05 -20.93 -15.99
C ALA A 19 23.93 -20.90 -14.45
N ILE A 20 25.06 -20.96 -13.73
CA ILE A 20 25.08 -20.85 -12.26
C ILE A 20 24.58 -19.48 -11.81
N VAL A 21 25.05 -18.40 -12.45
CA VAL A 21 24.60 -17.03 -12.12
C VAL A 21 23.09 -16.88 -12.36
N VAL A 22 22.60 -17.35 -13.51
CA VAL A 22 21.16 -17.31 -13.83
C VAL A 22 20.35 -18.11 -12.81
N ALA A 23 20.81 -19.31 -12.44
CA ALA A 23 20.14 -20.12 -11.42
C ALA A 23 20.14 -19.45 -10.03
N ALA A 24 21.25 -18.81 -9.64
CA ALA A 24 21.36 -18.10 -8.36
C ALA A 24 20.45 -16.87 -8.31
N VAL A 25 20.38 -16.09 -9.41
CA VAL A 25 19.46 -14.95 -9.53
C VAL A 25 18.01 -15.43 -9.52
N ALA A 26 17.69 -16.46 -10.29
CA ALA A 26 16.34 -17.03 -10.30
C ALA A 26 15.94 -17.59 -8.93
N PHE A 27 16.83 -18.29 -8.22
CA PHE A 27 16.57 -18.78 -6.87
C PHE A 27 16.39 -17.62 -5.88
N SER A 28 17.21 -16.56 -5.99
CA SER A 28 17.05 -15.37 -5.16
C SER A 28 15.68 -14.73 -5.38
N LEU A 29 15.28 -14.51 -6.63
CA LEU A 29 13.99 -13.89 -6.97
C LEU A 29 12.77 -14.77 -6.65
N LEU A 30 12.88 -16.09 -6.85
CA LEU A 30 11.74 -17.01 -6.73
C LEU A 30 11.59 -17.65 -5.35
N VAL A 31 12.64 -17.67 -4.53
CA VAL A 31 12.66 -18.38 -3.25
C VAL A 31 13.03 -17.46 -2.09
N VAL A 32 14.08 -16.64 -2.22
CA VAL A 32 14.54 -15.74 -1.14
C VAL A 32 13.68 -14.47 -1.07
N ASP A 33 13.34 -13.88 -2.22
CA ASP A 33 12.45 -12.72 -2.34
C ASP A 33 10.96 -13.07 -2.31
N ARG A 34 10.61 -14.34 -2.01
CA ARG A 34 9.25 -14.63 -1.55
C ARG A 34 9.06 -13.87 -0.26
N SER A 35 8.39 -12.72 -0.37
CA SER A 35 7.99 -11.91 0.75
C SER A 35 7.36 -12.84 1.78
N PRO A 36 7.84 -12.85 3.04
CA PRO A 36 7.19 -13.62 4.08
C PRO A 36 5.70 -13.26 4.06
N PRO A 37 4.81 -14.24 4.34
CA PRO A 37 3.40 -13.93 4.50
C PRO A 37 3.27 -12.75 5.46
N PRO A 38 2.37 -11.78 5.18
CA PRO A 38 2.21 -10.62 6.03
C PRO A 38 2.08 -11.08 7.48
N SER A 39 2.89 -10.48 8.36
CA SER A 39 2.90 -10.89 9.75
C SER A 39 1.58 -10.47 10.39
N LYS A 40 0.78 -11.46 10.82
CA LYS A 40 -0.42 -11.29 11.66
C LYS A 40 -0.15 -10.79 13.07
N GLN A 41 1.02 -10.19 13.28
CA GLN A 41 1.38 -9.63 14.56
C GLN A 41 0.93 -8.17 14.54
N PRO A 42 0.18 -7.73 15.57
CA PRO A 42 -0.16 -6.32 15.69
C PRO A 42 1.13 -5.51 15.80
N GLY A 43 1.14 -4.32 15.20
CA GLY A 43 2.23 -3.37 15.39
C GLY A 43 2.44 -3.07 16.88
N ASN A 44 3.69 -2.83 17.28
CA ASN A 44 4.06 -2.51 18.67
C ASN A 44 4.02 -1.00 18.95
N SER A 45 3.10 -0.31 18.28
CA SER A 45 2.95 1.14 18.38
C SER A 45 2.42 1.55 19.76
N SER A 46 3.07 2.53 20.38
CA SER A 46 2.62 3.15 21.64
C SER A 46 2.07 4.56 21.47
N SER A 47 2.05 5.08 20.24
CA SER A 47 1.54 6.41 19.93
C SER A 47 0.98 6.48 18.51
N SER A 48 0.08 7.44 18.26
CA SER A 48 -0.51 7.62 16.94
C SER A 48 -0.65 9.09 16.58
N LEU A 49 -0.59 9.40 15.29
CA LEU A 49 -0.97 10.69 14.76
C LEU A 49 -2.47 10.67 14.45
N LEU A 50 -3.23 11.53 15.13
CA LEU A 50 -4.60 11.83 14.71
C LEU A 50 -4.53 12.90 13.61
N VAL A 51 -4.91 12.52 12.39
CA VAL A 51 -4.87 13.41 11.23
C VAL A 51 -6.26 13.92 10.95
N MET A 52 -6.37 15.25 10.87
CA MET A 52 -7.62 15.94 10.56
C MET A 52 -7.41 16.87 9.38
N THR A 53 -8.41 16.94 8.50
CA THR A 53 -8.39 17.80 7.32
C THR A 53 -9.38 18.94 7.52
N TRP A 54 -9.01 20.17 7.15
CA TRP A 54 -9.98 21.27 7.09
C TRP A 54 -10.85 21.13 5.83
N GLY A 55 -12.13 20.81 6.00
CA GLY A 55 -13.05 20.48 4.89
C GLY A 55 -13.06 21.51 3.75
N PRO A 56 -13.16 22.82 4.03
CA PRO A 56 -13.10 23.85 2.98
C PRO A 56 -11.79 23.87 2.19
N SER A 57 -10.65 23.54 2.80
CA SER A 57 -9.38 23.43 2.07
C SER A 57 -9.33 22.18 1.21
N LEU A 58 -9.90 21.06 1.68
CA LEU A 58 -9.96 19.81 0.91
C LEU A 58 -10.63 20.04 -0.43
N CYS A 59 -11.85 20.57 -0.45
CA CYS A 59 -12.57 20.74 -1.72
C CYS A 59 -11.99 21.83 -2.62
N ARG A 60 -11.11 22.70 -2.10
CA ARG A 60 -10.37 23.65 -2.91
C ARG A 60 -9.19 23.01 -3.64
N VAL A 61 -8.49 22.09 -2.99
CA VAL A 61 -7.30 21.40 -3.52
C VAL A 61 -7.70 20.15 -4.30
N GLU A 62 -8.54 19.31 -3.71
CA GLU A 62 -8.98 18.01 -4.23
C GLU A 62 -10.42 18.03 -4.72
N ARG A 63 -10.69 18.81 -5.76
CA ARG A 63 -12.04 18.95 -6.33
C ARG A 63 -12.68 17.64 -6.78
N ASN A 64 -11.86 16.65 -7.13
CA ASN A 64 -12.32 15.35 -7.61
C ASN A 64 -12.65 14.36 -6.48
N ASN A 65 -12.35 14.70 -5.21
CA ASN A 65 -12.76 13.90 -4.07
C ASN A 65 -14.28 13.68 -4.10
N SER A 66 -14.72 12.44 -3.94
CA SER A 66 -16.13 12.02 -4.02
C SER A 66 -17.02 12.72 -2.98
N GLY A 67 -16.49 12.96 -1.78
CA GLY A 67 -17.14 13.74 -0.72
C GLY A 67 -17.40 15.19 -1.11
N CYS A 68 -16.47 15.79 -1.86
CA CYS A 68 -16.64 17.14 -2.39
C CYS A 68 -17.63 17.16 -3.56
N ARG A 69 -17.52 16.22 -4.52
CA ARG A 69 -18.41 16.14 -5.69
C ARG A 69 -19.87 15.86 -5.33
N SER A 70 -20.11 15.09 -4.26
CA SER A 70 -21.45 14.79 -3.75
C SER A 70 -22.05 15.92 -2.89
N GLY A 71 -21.27 16.96 -2.59
CA GLY A 71 -21.65 18.02 -1.64
C GLY A 71 -21.69 17.55 -0.19
N HIS A 72 -21.19 16.35 0.12
CA HIS A 72 -21.17 15.83 1.47
C HIS A 72 -20.27 16.66 2.39
N VAL A 73 -19.04 16.96 1.96
CA VAL A 73 -18.10 17.79 2.75
C VAL A 73 -18.65 19.20 2.97
N GLU A 74 -19.39 19.75 2.00
CA GLU A 74 -20.08 21.03 2.17
C GLU A 74 -21.18 20.96 3.23
N LYS A 75 -21.96 19.87 3.27
CA LYS A 75 -23.00 19.64 4.29
C LYS A 75 -22.43 19.48 5.70
N LEU A 76 -21.22 18.94 5.85
CA LEU A 76 -20.49 18.93 7.13
C LEU A 76 -20.10 20.35 7.58
N GLY A 77 -20.08 21.32 6.65
CA GLY A 77 -19.82 22.72 6.92
C GLY A 77 -18.34 23.04 7.10
N ARG A 78 -18.06 24.13 7.81
CA ARG A 78 -16.70 24.59 8.11
C ARG A 78 -16.16 23.83 9.33
N ALA A 79 -15.77 22.58 9.12
CA ALA A 79 -15.30 21.68 10.17
C ALA A 79 -13.95 21.02 9.83
N LEU A 80 -13.25 20.62 10.89
CA LEU A 80 -12.18 19.62 10.78
C LEU A 80 -12.85 18.25 10.64
N ILE A 81 -12.53 17.55 9.57
CA ILE A 81 -13.00 16.20 9.28
C ILE A 81 -11.87 15.20 9.53
N LEU A 82 -12.21 14.02 10.02
CA LEU A 82 -11.29 12.92 10.26
C LEU A 82 -10.66 12.50 8.93
N HIS A 83 -9.33 12.44 8.90
CA HIS A 83 -8.56 11.86 7.80
C HIS A 83 -8.19 10.43 8.18
N GLY A 84 -7.41 10.26 9.25
CA GLY A 84 -6.92 8.96 9.67
C GLY A 84 -6.29 8.96 11.06
N LEU A 85 -5.96 7.77 11.55
CA LEU A 85 -5.24 7.56 12.80
C LEU A 85 -4.04 6.66 12.51
N TRP A 86 -2.84 7.24 12.49
CA TRP A 86 -1.66 6.54 11.97
C TRP A 86 -0.73 6.12 13.11
N PRO A 87 -0.51 4.80 13.31
CA PRO A 87 0.48 4.29 14.26
C PRO A 87 1.87 4.90 14.02
N GLN A 88 2.61 5.12 15.10
CA GLN A 88 3.98 5.64 15.07
C GLN A 88 4.95 4.66 15.74
N PRO A 89 6.16 4.47 15.18
CA PRO A 89 6.69 5.13 13.96
C PRO A 89 6.02 4.63 12.66
N PRO A 90 6.25 5.28 11.51
CA PRO A 90 5.66 4.88 10.22
C PRO A 90 5.90 3.42 9.79
N THR A 91 6.89 2.75 10.39
CA THR A 91 7.15 1.31 10.19
C THR A 91 6.09 0.40 10.81
N GLU A 92 5.19 0.94 11.64
CA GLU A 92 4.05 0.24 12.26
C GLU A 92 2.76 0.35 11.43
N GLN A 93 2.83 0.94 10.23
CA GLN A 93 1.70 1.03 9.29
C GLN A 93 1.68 -0.19 8.37
N PHE A 94 0.56 -0.41 7.66
CA PHE A 94 0.37 -1.55 6.74
C PHE A 94 0.48 -2.91 7.43
N CYS A 95 0.06 -3.00 8.69
CA CYS A 95 -0.07 -4.27 9.39
C CYS A 95 -0.95 -5.22 8.58
N ASP A 96 -0.51 -6.47 8.40
CA ASP A 96 -1.23 -7.48 7.64
C ASP A 96 -1.47 -7.21 6.14
N VAL A 97 -0.88 -6.16 5.58
CA VAL A 97 -0.90 -5.89 4.13
C VAL A 97 0.26 -6.63 3.45
N PRO A 98 0.02 -7.46 2.43
CA PRO A 98 1.12 -8.09 1.68
C PRO A 98 2.07 -7.04 1.11
N LYS A 99 3.39 -7.29 1.17
CA LYS A 99 4.41 -6.34 0.64
C LYS A 99 4.21 -5.95 -0.83
N ALA A 100 3.69 -6.87 -1.64
CA ALA A 100 3.36 -6.60 -3.04
C ALA A 100 2.25 -5.54 -3.21
N ASP A 101 1.48 -5.30 -2.16
CA ASP A 101 0.28 -4.47 -2.12
C ASP A 101 0.53 -3.16 -1.36
N GLU A 102 1.58 -3.07 -0.53
CA GLU A 102 1.99 -1.84 0.17
C GLU A 102 2.21 -0.66 -0.78
N GLY A 103 2.88 -0.88 -1.92
CA GLY A 103 3.09 0.17 -2.93
C GLY A 103 1.76 0.66 -3.53
N ARG A 104 0.79 -0.24 -3.73
CA ARG A 104 -0.54 0.12 -4.25
C ARG A 104 -1.38 0.85 -3.20
N ALA A 105 -1.27 0.44 -1.94
CA ALA A 105 -1.90 1.12 -0.81
C ALA A 105 -1.36 2.54 -0.61
N ARG A 106 -0.06 2.75 -0.88
CA ARG A 106 0.59 4.07 -0.82
C ARG A 106 0.26 4.99 -2.00
N ASP A 107 0.22 4.48 -3.23
CA ASP A 107 0.25 5.32 -4.44
C ASP A 107 -1.13 5.83 -4.90
N HIS A 108 -2.19 5.75 -4.08
CA HIS A 108 -3.57 6.08 -4.48
C HIS A 108 -4.03 5.34 -5.78
N LEU A 109 -3.31 4.29 -6.18
CA LEU A 109 -3.53 3.61 -7.44
C LEU A 109 -4.62 2.56 -7.26
N ARG A 110 -5.84 3.08 -7.46
CA ARG A 110 -7.13 2.41 -7.61
C ARG A 110 -7.74 1.95 -6.28
N ASP A 111 -8.62 2.80 -5.76
CA ASP A 111 -9.64 2.51 -4.73
C ASP A 111 -10.47 1.23 -4.96
N THR A 112 -10.32 0.55 -6.10
CA THR A 112 -11.19 -0.57 -6.51
C THR A 112 -10.79 -1.94 -5.99
N ASP A 113 -9.57 -2.10 -5.45
CA ASP A 113 -9.03 -3.43 -5.13
C ASP A 113 -8.84 -3.70 -3.63
N ILE A 114 -9.14 -2.72 -2.75
CA ILE A 114 -9.15 -2.96 -1.30
C ILE A 114 -10.53 -3.51 -0.92
N ALA A 115 -10.55 -4.70 -0.33
CA ALA A 115 -11.79 -5.33 0.11
C ALA A 115 -12.55 -4.41 1.08
N SER A 116 -13.85 -4.25 0.85
CA SER A 116 -14.72 -3.48 1.75
C SER A 116 -14.66 -4.10 3.16
N LEU A 117 -14.39 -3.27 4.16
CA LEU A 117 -14.43 -3.69 5.56
C LEU A 117 -15.88 -3.81 6.03
N ASP A 118 -16.21 -4.92 6.70
CA ASP A 118 -17.52 -5.11 7.34
C ASP A 118 -17.52 -4.44 8.72
N LEU A 119 -17.74 -3.13 8.74
CA LEU A 119 -17.81 -2.35 9.97
C LEU A 119 -19.23 -2.39 10.57
N PRO A 120 -19.38 -2.36 11.91
CA PRO A 120 -20.69 -2.19 12.54
C PRO A 120 -21.40 -0.91 12.04
N GLN A 121 -22.73 -0.97 11.90
CA GLN A 121 -23.52 0.13 11.32
C GLN A 121 -23.38 1.46 12.08
N ASP A 122 -23.24 1.40 13.41
CA ASP A 122 -23.05 2.58 14.25
C ASP A 122 -21.67 3.22 14.00
N VAL A 123 -20.63 2.41 13.80
CA VAL A 123 -19.29 2.87 13.43
C VAL A 123 -19.30 3.49 12.03
N GLN A 124 -19.93 2.84 11.06
CA GLN A 124 -20.10 3.39 9.71
C GLN A 124 -20.80 4.76 9.75
N SER A 125 -21.88 4.88 10.52
CA SER A 125 -22.65 6.12 10.63
C SER A 125 -21.83 7.25 11.27
N LYS A 126 -21.03 6.94 12.29
CA LYS A 126 -20.11 7.90 12.92
C LYS A 126 -19.01 8.35 11.97
N LEU A 127 -18.37 7.41 11.26
CA LEU A 127 -17.35 7.76 10.27
C LEU A 127 -17.94 8.60 9.13
N GLN A 128 -19.17 8.29 8.69
CA GLN A 128 -19.87 9.06 7.67
C GLN A 128 -20.18 10.49 8.10
N SER A 129 -20.37 10.77 9.39
CA SER A 129 -20.59 12.14 9.87
C SER A 129 -19.28 12.90 10.10
N MET A 130 -18.12 12.29 9.90
CA MET A 130 -16.82 12.86 10.27
C MET A 130 -15.77 12.78 9.17
N MET A 131 -15.91 11.96 8.14
CA MET A 131 -14.95 11.78 7.04
C MET A 131 -15.49 12.36 5.73
N SER A 132 -14.62 12.54 4.72
CA SER A 132 -15.04 13.05 3.41
C SER A 132 -15.88 12.05 2.62
N ASP A 133 -15.49 10.77 2.61
CA ASP A 133 -16.24 9.68 2.00
C ASP A 133 -15.79 8.36 2.63
N ILE A 134 -16.69 7.67 3.34
CA ILE A 134 -16.33 6.42 4.02
C ILE A 134 -15.96 5.32 3.02
N LYS A 135 -16.54 5.31 1.82
CA LYS A 135 -16.32 4.21 0.86
C LYS A 135 -14.92 4.21 0.29
N ALA A 136 -14.34 5.39 0.13
CA ALA A 136 -12.97 5.56 -0.35
C ALA A 136 -11.98 5.58 0.83
N MET A 137 -12.29 6.34 1.89
CA MET A 137 -11.33 6.59 2.97
C MET A 137 -11.17 5.39 3.91
N VAL A 138 -12.24 4.68 4.28
CA VAL A 138 -12.13 3.58 5.25
C VAL A 138 -11.20 2.46 4.77
N PRO A 139 -11.32 1.96 3.53
CA PRO A 139 -10.37 0.98 3.02
C PRO A 139 -8.96 1.53 2.84
N HIS A 140 -8.81 2.81 2.50
CA HIS A 140 -7.50 3.45 2.32
C HIS A 140 -6.73 3.63 3.64
N GLU A 141 -7.43 3.99 4.71
CA GLU A 141 -6.86 4.33 6.02
C GLU A 141 -6.70 3.12 6.95
N TRP A 142 -7.17 1.94 6.54
CA TRP A 142 -7.06 0.69 7.27
C TRP A 142 -5.80 -0.08 6.89
#